data_AF-A0A6V7JQZ4-F1
#
_entry.id   AF-A0A6V7JQZ4-F1
#
_cell.length_a   1.000
_cell.length_b   1.000
_cell.length_c   1.000
_cell.angle_alpha   90.00
_cell.angle_beta   90.00
_cell.angle_gamma   90.00
#
_symmetry.space_group_name_H-M   'P 1'
#
loop_
_entity.id
_entity.type
_entity.pdbx_description
1 polymer ?
#
loop_
_entity_poly.entity_id
_entity_poly.type
_entity_poly.pdbx_seq_one_letter_code
_entity_poly.pdbx_strand_id
1 'polypeptide(L)'
;QVDTMIATLDRLYNDMTVTISRPSPSNVILHVTLGHVLKAAIAFKGIMVEWVVVKGHGETMDLWTESRHKVFRRVTENAHSAMLHFHSPALPELAVRSFM
;
A
#
# COMPACT_ATOMS: atom_id res chain seq x y z
N GLN A 1 10.83 -7.76 10.01
CA GLN A 1 11.41 -7.08 8.83
C GLN A 1 10.42 -6.09 8.22
N VAL A 2 9.24 -6.55 7.77
CA VAL A 2 8.14 -5.65 7.35
C VAL A 2 7.77 -4.62 8.43
N ASP A 3 7.62 -5.03 9.68
CA ASP A 3 7.28 -4.12 10.80
C ASP A 3 8.34 -3.01 11.01
N THR A 4 9.62 -3.34 10.82
CA THR A 4 10.74 -2.40 10.96
C THR A 4 10.74 -1.37 9.82
N MET A 5 10.41 -1.79 8.60
CA MET A 5 10.23 -0.87 7.47
C MET A 5 9.04 0.07 7.71
N ILE A 6 7.94 -0.44 8.25
CA ILE A 6 6.74 0.35 8.53
C ILE A 6 6.99 1.37 9.63
N ALA A 7 7.67 0.99 10.71
CA ALA A 7 8.09 1.94 11.75
C ALA A 7 8.98 3.06 11.19
N THR A 8 9.76 2.77 10.14
CA THR A 8 10.55 3.79 9.44
C THR A 8 9.65 4.71 8.62
N LEU A 9 8.66 4.16 7.90
CA LEU A 9 7.70 4.92 7.09
C LEU A 9 6.79 5.83 7.93
N ASP A 10 6.29 5.32 9.07
CA ASP A 10 5.44 6.08 10.00
C ASP A 10 6.13 7.36 10.49
N ARG A 11 7.45 7.31 10.67
CA ARG A 11 8.26 8.48 11.07
C ARG A 11 8.51 9.49 9.94
N LEU A 12 8.31 9.10 8.68
CA LEU A 12 8.58 9.96 7.52
C LEU A 12 7.37 10.81 7.13
N TYR A 13 6.15 10.37 7.45
CA TYR A 13 4.92 11.01 6.97
C TYR A 13 3.94 11.29 8.12
N ASN A 14 3.96 12.53 8.65
CA ASN A 14 3.16 12.93 9.81
C ASN A 14 1.62 12.88 9.61
N ASP A 15 1.12 12.89 8.37
CA ASP A 15 -0.32 12.85 8.04
C ASP A 15 -0.77 11.47 7.50
N MET A 16 0.11 10.47 7.61
CA MET A 16 -0.15 9.11 7.14
C MET A 16 -0.22 8.18 8.34
N THR A 17 -1.33 7.45 8.47
CA THR A 17 -1.47 6.38 9.47
C THR A 17 -1.42 5.04 8.77
N VAL A 18 -0.55 4.14 9.22
CA VAL A 18 -0.42 2.78 8.68
C VAL A 18 -0.86 1.76 9.73
N THR A 19 -1.81 0.90 9.37
CA THR A 19 -2.20 -0.25 10.19
C THR A 19 -1.97 -1.56 9.45
N ILE A 20 -1.62 -2.61 10.19
CA ILE A 20 -1.18 -3.88 9.61
C ILE A 20 -2.24 -4.94 9.92
N SER A 21 -2.69 -5.66 8.89
CA SER A 21 -3.47 -6.88 9.05
C SER A 21 -2.75 -8.08 8.43
N ARG A 22 -2.81 -9.23 9.11
CA ARG A 22 -2.11 -10.47 8.70
C ARG A 22 -3.12 -11.59 8.53
N PRO A 23 -3.79 -11.69 7.36
CA PRO A 23 -4.75 -12.77 7.11
C PRO A 23 -4.08 -14.15 7.03
N SER A 24 -2.77 -14.21 6.81
CA SER A 24 -1.99 -15.46 6.85
C SER A 24 -0.53 -15.16 7.22
N PRO A 25 0.30 -16.16 7.59
CA PRO A 25 1.69 -15.93 8.00
C PRO A 25 2.55 -15.25 6.93
N SER A 26 2.27 -15.52 5.64
CA SER A 26 3.05 -15.01 4.51
C SER A 26 2.45 -13.76 3.85
N ASN A 27 1.17 -13.47 4.09
CA ASN A 27 0.49 -12.34 3.47
C ASN A 27 0.19 -11.25 4.49
N VAL A 28 0.68 -10.04 4.21
CA VAL A 28 0.52 -8.87 5.05
C VAL A 28 -0.23 -7.82 4.26
N ILE A 29 -1.25 -7.20 4.83
CA ILE A 29 -1.96 -6.08 4.21
C ILE A 29 -1.69 -4.84 5.05
N LEU A 30 -1.22 -3.78 4.39
CA LEU A 30 -1.08 -2.46 4.98
C LEU A 30 -2.29 -1.63 4.61
N HIS A 31 -3.02 -1.19 5.63
CA HIS A 31 -4.06 -0.20 5.47
C HIS A 31 -3.46 1.17 5.78
N VAL A 32 -3.33 1.97 4.74
CA VAL A 32 -2.78 3.32 4.79
C VAL A 32 -3.94 4.31 4.73
N THR A 33 -3.98 5.28 5.63
CA THR A 33 -4.90 6.42 5.54
C THR A 33 -4.07 7.69 5.49
N LEU A 34 -4.38 8.57 4.53
CA LEU A 34 -3.74 9.87 4.40
C LEU A 34 -4.78 10.95 4.67
N GLY A 35 -4.72 11.54 5.87
CA GLY A 35 -5.69 12.50 6.39
C GLY A 35 -7.15 12.12 6.06
N HIS A 36 -7.90 13.09 5.53
CA HIS A 36 -9.27 12.90 5.04
C HIS A 36 -9.38 12.77 3.51
N VAL A 37 -8.28 12.43 2.84
CA VAL A 37 -8.23 12.39 1.37
C VAL A 37 -8.47 10.97 0.86
N LEU A 38 -7.60 10.04 1.25
CA LEU A 38 -7.61 8.67 0.72
C LEU A 38 -7.33 7.63 1.78
N LYS A 39 -7.75 6.41 1.45
CA LYS A 39 -7.35 5.18 2.11
C LYS A 39 -6.77 4.25 1.04
N ALA A 40 -5.76 3.49 1.38
CA ALA A 40 -5.18 2.48 0.51
C ALA A 40 -5.02 1.15 1.25
N ALA A 41 -5.18 0.05 0.53
CA ALA A 41 -4.82 -1.27 0.99
C ALA A 41 -3.71 -1.81 0.07
N ILE A 42 -2.56 -2.11 0.67
CA ILE A 42 -1.39 -2.63 -0.04
C ILE A 42 -1.15 -4.05 0.46
N ALA A 43 -1.33 -5.04 -0.41
CA ALA A 43 -1.08 -6.42 -0.09
C ALA A 43 0.38 -6.79 -0.43
N PHE A 44 1.03 -7.41 0.54
CA PHE A 44 2.37 -7.95 0.43
C PHE A 44 2.32 -9.46 0.53
N LYS A 45 3.15 -10.11 -0.28
CA LYS A 45 3.53 -11.52 -0.11
C LYS A 45 5.00 -11.57 0.29
N GLY A 46 5.23 -11.87 1.57
CA GLY A 46 6.53 -11.61 2.20
C GLY A 46 6.81 -10.10 2.27
N ILE A 47 7.80 -9.65 1.49
CA ILE A 47 8.23 -8.24 1.38
C ILE A 47 7.95 -7.62 0.01
N MET A 48 7.36 -8.39 -0.91
CA MET A 48 7.01 -7.91 -2.25
C MET A 48 5.60 -7.34 -2.25
N VAL A 49 5.40 -6.18 -2.89
CA VAL A 49 4.07 -5.63 -3.17
C VAL A 49 3.44 -6.47 -4.29
N GLU A 50 2.28 -7.08 -4.03
CA GLU A 50 1.55 -7.87 -5.05
C GLU A 50 0.28 -7.16 -5.53
N TRP A 51 -0.34 -6.34 -4.68
CA TRP A 51 -1.61 -5.70 -5.02
C TRP A 51 -1.80 -4.39 -4.29
N VAL A 52 -2.42 -3.41 -4.94
CA VAL A 52 -2.70 -2.10 -4.36
C VAL A 52 -4.12 -1.69 -4.73
N VAL A 53 -4.90 -1.21 -3.77
CA VAL A 53 -6.18 -0.55 -4.04
C VAL A 53 -6.21 0.78 -3.33
N VAL A 54 -6.55 1.84 -4.05
CA VAL A 54 -6.71 3.19 -3.49
C VAL A 54 -8.16 3.63 -3.63
N LYS A 55 -8.71 4.14 -2.53
CA LYS A 55 -10.08 4.64 -2.43
C LYS A 55 -10.12 5.98 -1.70
N GLY A 56 -11.21 6.71 -1.85
CA GLY A 56 -11.45 7.92 -1.08
C GLY A 56 -11.68 7.63 0.41
N HIS A 57 -11.38 8.59 1.27
CA HIS A 57 -11.47 8.42 2.73
C HIS A 57 -12.86 7.96 3.22
N GLY A 58 -13.93 8.41 2.57
CA GLY A 58 -15.32 8.04 2.91
C GLY A 58 -15.82 6.74 2.28
N GLU A 59 -14.98 5.99 1.57
CA GLU A 59 -15.37 4.73 0.94
C GLU A 59 -15.04 3.52 1.82
N THR A 60 -15.82 2.46 1.67
CA THR A 60 -15.52 1.17 2.29
C THR A 60 -14.24 0.61 1.68
N MET A 61 -13.31 0.22 2.56
CA MET A 61 -12.04 -0.36 2.14
C MET A 61 -12.18 -1.88 1.96
N ASP A 62 -11.99 -2.34 0.72
CA ASP A 62 -11.88 -3.73 0.34
C ASP A 62 -10.94 -3.84 -0.86
N LEU A 63 -10.32 -5.01 -1.04
CA LEU A 63 -9.31 -5.26 -2.07
C LEU A 63 -9.88 -5.58 -3.45
N TRP A 64 -11.19 -5.80 -3.54
CA TRP A 64 -11.81 -6.45 -4.70
C TRP A 64 -12.55 -5.47 -5.59
N THR A 65 -13.08 -4.41 -5.02
CA THR A 65 -13.86 -3.40 -5.74
C THR A 65 -13.05 -2.14 -5.96
N GLU A 66 -13.21 -1.56 -7.14
CA GLU A 66 -12.62 -0.26 -7.45
C GLU A 66 -13.29 0.86 -6.67
N SER A 67 -12.56 1.97 -6.50
CA SER A 67 -13.13 3.23 -6.01
C SER A 67 -14.32 3.69 -6.85
N ARG A 68 -15.30 4.38 -6.26
CA ARG A 68 -16.37 5.06 -7.00
C ARG A 68 -15.89 6.32 -7.72
N HIS A 69 -14.79 6.93 -7.26
CA HIS A 69 -14.22 8.13 -7.88
C HIS A 69 -13.13 7.76 -8.89
N LYS A 70 -13.27 8.27 -10.11
CA LYS A 70 -12.34 8.02 -11.22
C LYS A 70 -10.89 8.38 -10.91
N VAL A 71 -10.67 9.43 -10.10
CA VAL A 71 -9.32 9.86 -9.70
C VAL A 71 -8.58 8.76 -8.95
N PHE A 72 -9.23 8.08 -7.99
CA PHE A 72 -8.58 7.02 -7.22
C PHE A 72 -8.44 5.71 -8.01
N ARG A 73 -9.30 5.45 -9.00
CA ARG A 73 -9.07 4.37 -9.98
C ARG A 73 -7.76 4.60 -10.74
N ARG A 74 -7.55 5.83 -11.22
CA ARG A 74 -6.31 6.17 -11.92
C ARG A 74 -5.09 6.11 -11.00
N VAL A 75 -5.21 6.52 -9.74
CA VAL A 75 -4.13 6.35 -8.75
C VAL A 75 -3.83 4.88 -8.53
N THR A 76 -4.84 4.01 -8.48
CA THR A 76 -4.66 2.56 -8.37
C THR A 76 -3.92 1.99 -9.58
N GLU A 77 -4.30 2.38 -10.81
CA GLU A 77 -3.61 1.99 -12.04
C GLU A 77 -2.15 2.45 -12.08
N ASN A 78 -1.89 3.69 -11.63
CA ASN A 78 -0.54 4.24 -11.53
C ASN A 78 0.29 3.49 -10.49
N ALA A 79 -0.31 3.13 -9.35
CA ALA A 79 0.34 2.31 -8.33
C ALA A 79 0.70 0.92 -8.87
N HIS A 80 -0.18 0.27 -9.63
CA HIS A 80 0.17 -1.00 -10.29
C HIS A 80 1.33 -0.85 -11.29
N SER A 81 1.37 0.25 -12.04
CA SER A 81 2.52 0.54 -12.92
C SER A 81 3.81 0.74 -12.13
N ALA A 82 3.76 1.47 -11.01
CA ALA A 82 4.91 1.70 -10.13
C ALA A 82 5.39 0.39 -9.47
N MET A 83 4.45 -0.49 -9.08
CA MET A 83 4.77 -1.80 -8.54
C MET A 83 5.60 -2.63 -9.53
N LEU A 84 5.20 -2.66 -10.80
CA LEU A 84 5.96 -3.34 -11.85
C LEU A 84 7.31 -2.68 -12.12
N HIS A 85 7.38 -1.35 -12.04
CA HIS A 85 8.61 -0.60 -12.25
C HIS A 85 9.65 -0.83 -11.16
N PHE A 86 9.23 -0.85 -9.89
CA PHE A 86 10.13 -1.00 -8.75
C PHE A 86 10.32 -2.46 -8.30
N HIS A 87 9.68 -3.43 -8.95
CA HIS A 87 9.81 -4.83 -8.61
C HIS A 87 11.26 -5.34 -8.73
N SER A 88 11.87 -5.69 -7.61
CA SER A 88 13.22 -6.27 -7.55
C SER A 88 13.28 -7.42 -6.54
N PRO A 89 13.38 -8.68 -7.01
CA PRO A 89 13.55 -9.85 -6.15
C PRO A 89 14.88 -9.85 -5.38
N ALA A 90 15.92 -9.22 -5.93
CA ALA A 90 17.25 -9.19 -5.33
C ALA A 90 17.38 -8.11 -4.24
N LEU A 91 16.66 -6.99 -4.37
CA LEU A 91 16.70 -5.86 -3.44
C LEU A 91 15.29 -5.40 -3.04
N PRO A 92 14.52 -6.25 -2.35
CA PRO A 92 13.11 -5.99 -2.04
C PRO A 92 12.89 -4.83 -1.07
N GLU A 93 13.81 -4.59 -0.13
CA GLU A 93 13.68 -3.45 0.79
C GLU A 93 13.84 -2.11 0.07
N LEU A 94 14.75 -2.04 -0.91
CA LEU A 94 14.92 -0.86 -1.75
C LEU A 94 13.71 -0.68 -2.67
N ALA A 95 13.21 -1.76 -3.26
CA ALA A 95 12.01 -1.75 -4.10
C ALA A 95 10.80 -1.13 -3.38
N VAL A 96 10.51 -1.58 -2.15
CA VAL A 96 9.40 -1.06 -1.35
C VAL A 96 9.62 0.41 -1.00
N ARG A 97 10.84 0.82 -0.66
CA ARG A 97 11.15 2.24 -0.38
C ARG A 97 11.03 3.13 -1.60
N SER A 98 11.33 2.64 -2.80
CA SER A 98 11.16 3.40 -4.04
C SER A 98 9.70 3.45 -4.49
N PHE A 99 8.90 2.47 -4.10
CA PHE A 99 7.47 2.42 -4.37
C PHE A 99 6.65 3.39 -3.49
N MET A 100 7.01 3.52 -2.21
CA MET A 100 6.36 4.40 -1.23
C MET A 100 6.75 5.86 -1.39
#